data_AF-A0A516GI97-F1
#
_entry.id   AF-A0A516GI97-F1
#
_cell.length_a   1.000
_cell.length_b   1.000
_cell.length_c   1.000
_cell.angle_alpha   90.00
_cell.angle_beta   90.00
_cell.angle_gamma   90.00
#
_symmetry.space_group_name_H-M   'P 1'
#
loop_
_entity.id
_entity.type
_entity.pdbx_description
1 polymer ?
#
loop_
_entity_poly.entity_id
_entity_poly.type
_entity_poly.pdbx_seq_one_letter_code
_entity_poly.pdbx_strand_id
1 'polypeptide(L)'
;MVYENNIYFPHITNPSGDNIKIVVSNEVDQLFVFLSIPAKMTDSQEYLLTKIYDKIFNLIATQELKSIDTTSFEKFMNYGDDR
;
A
#
# COMPACT_ATOMS: atom_id res chain seq x y z
N MET A 1 -8.92 -7.46 -5.41
CA MET A 1 -9.91 -6.51 -5.97
C MET A 1 -9.19 -5.63 -6.98
N VAL A 2 -9.78 -5.40 -8.16
CA VAL A 2 -9.20 -4.50 -9.18
C VAL A 2 -9.82 -3.12 -8.97
N TYR A 3 -8.98 -2.09 -8.89
CA TYR A 3 -9.42 -0.70 -8.78
C TYR A 3 -9.25 0.02 -10.12
N GLU A 4 -9.85 1.21 -10.23
CA GLU A 4 -9.75 2.06 -11.41
C GLU A 4 -8.30 2.24 -11.88
N ASN A 5 -8.12 2.47 -13.19
CA ASN A 5 -6.82 2.77 -13.80
C ASN A 5 -5.78 1.63 -13.78
N ASN A 6 -6.21 0.36 -13.82
CA ASN A 6 -5.34 -0.84 -13.80
C ASN A 6 -4.51 -0.99 -12.51
N ILE A 7 -5.02 -0.49 -11.39
CA ILE A 7 -4.36 -0.60 -10.10
C ILE A 7 -4.96 -1.79 -9.34
N TYR A 8 -4.12 -2.71 -8.92
CA TYR A 8 -4.51 -3.90 -8.18
C TYR A 8 -4.05 -3.75 -6.74
N PHE A 9 -5.00 -3.87 -5.80
CA PHE A 9 -4.71 -3.70 -4.38
C PHE A 9 -5.19 -4.89 -3.53
N PRO A 10 -4.59 -6.08 -3.70
CA PRO A 10 -4.84 -7.21 -2.83
C PRO A 10 -4.14 -7.05 -1.47
N HIS A 11 -4.80 -7.55 -0.41
CA HIS A 11 -4.15 -7.78 0.87
C HIS A 11 -4.19 -9.25 1.25
N ILE A 12 -3.19 -9.70 2.00
CA ILE A 12 -3.15 -11.00 2.65
C ILE A 12 -2.99 -10.81 4.14
N THR A 13 -3.70 -11.63 4.91
CA THR A 13 -3.51 -11.70 6.36
C THR A 13 -2.39 -12.70 6.65
N ASN A 14 -1.33 -12.23 7.28
CA ASN A 14 -0.18 -13.03 7.68
C ASN A 14 -0.26 -13.38 9.17
N PRO A 15 -0.58 -14.63 9.52
CA PRO A 15 -0.69 -15.08 10.91
C PRO A 15 0.65 -15.15 11.65
N SER A 16 1.77 -15.08 10.94
CA SER A 16 3.13 -15.17 11.50
C SER A 16 3.92 -13.87 11.39
N GLY A 17 3.30 -12.78 10.89
CA GLY A 17 3.96 -11.50 10.71
C GLY A 17 3.58 -10.51 11.80
N ASP A 18 4.58 -9.85 12.39
CA ASP A 18 4.36 -8.83 13.43
C ASP A 18 4.12 -7.43 12.87
N ASN A 19 4.45 -7.19 11.58
CA ASN A 19 4.42 -5.87 10.96
C ASN A 19 3.63 -5.86 9.65
N ILE A 20 3.04 -4.71 9.33
CA ILE A 20 2.46 -4.44 8.02
C ILE A 20 3.59 -4.33 7.00
N LYS A 21 3.47 -5.05 5.88
CA LYS A 21 4.41 -4.96 4.77
C LYS A 21 3.68 -4.53 3.51
N ILE A 22 4.32 -3.67 2.74
CA ILE A 22 3.81 -3.17 1.47
C ILE A 22 4.83 -3.57 0.41
N VAL A 23 4.36 -4.22 -0.65
CA VAL A 23 5.17 -4.60 -1.79
C VAL A 23 4.55 -3.98 -3.02
N VAL A 24 5.33 -3.26 -3.81
CA VAL A 24 4.81 -2.61 -5.02
C VAL A 24 5.51 -3.17 -6.24
N SER A 25 4.71 -3.63 -7.19
CA SER A 25 5.17 -4.18 -8.45
C SER A 25 4.48 -3.45 -9.58
N ASN A 26 5.25 -3.08 -10.59
CA ASN A 26 4.71 -2.46 -11.80
C ASN A 26 4.95 -3.44 -12.96
N GLU A 27 3.87 -3.94 -13.55
CA GLU A 27 3.88 -4.71 -14.79
C GLU A 27 3.25 -3.86 -15.89
N VAL A 28 3.47 -4.19 -17.16
CA VAL A 28 3.07 -3.37 -18.32
C VAL A 28 1.67 -2.73 -18.15
N ASP A 29 1.65 -1.41 -17.94
CA ASP A 29 0.44 -0.58 -17.69
C ASP A 29 -0.44 -0.98 -16.49
N GLN A 30 0.11 -1.72 -15.54
CA GLN A 30 -0.56 -2.25 -14.34
C GLN A 30 0.29 -2.05 -13.09
N LEU A 31 -0.27 -1.40 -12.08
CA LEU A 31 0.39 -1.21 -10.80
C LEU A 31 -0.25 -2.10 -9.74
N PHE A 32 0.55 -2.98 -9.17
CA PHE A 32 0.16 -3.85 -8.08
C PHE A 32 0.73 -3.31 -6.77
N VAL A 33 -0.15 -3.03 -5.83
CA VAL A 33 0.23 -2.74 -4.45
C VAL A 33 -0.26 -3.92 -3.62
N PHE A 34 0.65 -4.70 -3.06
CA PHE A 34 0.34 -5.85 -2.22
C PHE A 34 0.53 -5.48 -0.76
N LEU A 35 -0.48 -5.70 0.06
CA LEU A 35 -0.40 -5.53 1.50
C LEU A 35 -0.33 -6.88 2.21
N SER A 36 0.64 -7.08 3.09
CA SER A 36 0.65 -8.16 4.07
C SER A 36 0.38 -7.58 5.44
N ILE A 37 -0.76 -7.90 6.03
CA ILE A 37 -1.19 -7.38 7.34
C ILE A 37 -1.10 -8.47 8.41
N PRO A 38 -0.68 -8.17 9.65
CA PRO A 38 -0.73 -9.12 10.76
C PRO A 38 -2.15 -9.64 10.99
N ALA A 39 -2.30 -10.91 11.38
CA ALA A 39 -3.62 -11.45 11.77
C ALA A 39 -4.17 -10.85 13.07
N LYS A 40 -3.28 -10.34 13.93
CA LYS A 40 -3.63 -9.58 15.12
C LYS A 40 -2.86 -8.27 15.06
N MET A 41 -3.58 -7.16 15.04
CA MET A 41 -3.00 -5.83 15.01
C MET A 41 -3.21 -5.16 16.36
N THR A 42 -2.26 -4.31 16.73
CA THR A 42 -2.48 -3.32 17.80
C THR A 42 -3.26 -2.12 17.25
N ASP A 43 -3.88 -1.33 18.13
CA ASP A 43 -4.57 -0.09 17.74
C ASP A 43 -3.67 0.84 16.89
N SER A 44 -2.37 0.91 17.22
CA SER A 44 -1.40 1.69 16.44
C SER A 44 -1.20 1.14 15.03
N GLN A 45 -1.19 -0.19 14.87
CA GLN A 45 -1.07 -0.83 13.56
C GLN A 45 -2.34 -0.68 12.74
N GLU A 46 -3.53 -0.79 13.35
CA GLU A 46 -4.80 -0.53 12.67
C GLU A 46 -4.92 0.93 12.22
N TYR A 47 -4.46 1.87 13.05
CA TYR A 47 -4.39 3.28 12.69
C TYR A 47 -3.44 3.51 11.50
N LEU A 48 -2.24 2.93 11.55
CA LEU A 48 -1.27 3.00 10.45
C LEU A 48 -1.84 2.39 9.16
N LEU A 49 -2.51 1.25 9.26
CA LEU A 49 -3.16 0.59 8.14
C LEU A 49 -4.21 1.50 7.48
N THR A 50 -5.03 2.18 8.29
CA THR A 50 -6.02 3.15 7.79
C THR A 50 -5.35 4.28 7.01
N LYS A 51 -4.24 4.81 7.52
CA LYS A 51 -3.46 5.86 6.82
C LYS A 51 -2.87 5.38 5.50
N ILE A 52 -2.41 4.13 5.44
CA ILE A 52 -1.92 3.50 4.22
C ILE A 52 -3.06 3.42 3.19
N TYR A 53 -4.24 2.94 3.58
CA TYR A 53 -5.43 2.86 2.72
C TYR A 53 -5.82 4.24 2.17
N ASP A 54 -5.97 5.24 3.04
CA ASP A 54 -6.33 6.61 2.63
C ASP A 54 -5.36 7.17 1.59
N LYS A 55 -4.06 6.96 1.80
CA LYS A 55 -3.02 7.47 0.91
C LYS A 55 -3.08 6.79 -0.45
N ILE A 56 -3.24 5.47 -0.49
CA ILE A 56 -3.34 4.70 -1.74
C ILE A 56 -4.60 5.10 -2.52
N PHE A 57 -5.74 5.24 -1.85
CA PHE A 57 -6.98 5.67 -2.50
C PHE A 57 -6.89 7.09 -3.07
N ASN A 58 -6.29 8.02 -2.32
CA ASN A 58 -6.06 9.37 -2.84
C ASN A 58 -5.20 9.35 -4.10
N LEU A 59 -4.14 8.56 -4.14
CA LEU A 59 -3.25 8.47 -5.30
C LEU A 59 -3.91 7.77 -6.50
N ILE A 60 -4.79 6.80 -6.27
CA ILE A 60 -5.63 6.20 -7.32
C ILE A 60 -6.55 7.27 -7.91
N ALA A 61 -7.19 8.07 -7.06
CA ALA A 61 -8.12 9.12 -7.45
C ALA A 61 -7.44 10.29 -8.20
N THR A 62 -6.22 10.67 -7.81
CA THR A 62 -5.46 11.75 -8.47
C THR A 62 -4.71 11.29 -9.73
N GLN A 63 -4.71 9.99 -10.04
CA GLN A 63 -3.92 9.37 -11.12
C GLN A 63 -2.40 9.55 -10.98
N GLU A 64 -1.92 10.02 -9.84
CA GLU A 64 -0.48 10.21 -9.56
C GLU A 64 0.23 8.86 -9.37
N LEU A 65 -0.49 7.79 -9.06
CA LEU A 65 0.11 6.47 -8.86
C LEU A 65 0.84 5.95 -10.12
N LYS A 66 0.39 6.31 -11.33
CA LYS A 66 1.00 5.86 -12.60
C LYS A 66 2.32 6.55 -12.92
N SER A 67 2.55 7.75 -12.39
CA SER A 67 3.80 8.50 -12.61
C SER A 67 4.86 8.21 -11.55
N ILE A 68 4.48 7.55 -10.45
CA ILE A 68 5.40 7.17 -9.38
C ILE A 68 6.12 5.88 -9.78
N ASP A 69 7.44 5.95 -9.96
CA ASP A 69 8.27 4.75 -10.08
C ASP A 69 8.22 3.94 -8.76
N THR A 70 8.42 2.62 -8.84
CA THR A 70 8.29 1.71 -7.69
C THR A 70 9.21 2.06 -6.52
N THR A 71 10.40 2.61 -6.79
CA THR A 71 11.38 3.01 -5.77
C THR A 71 10.91 4.26 -5.02
N SER A 72 10.33 5.20 -5.76
CA SER A 72 9.73 6.43 -5.25
C SER A 72 8.49 6.09 -4.41
N PHE A 73 7.68 5.11 -4.82
CA PHE A 73 6.53 4.66 -4.03
C PHE A 73 6.96 4.01 -2.69
N GLU A 74 7.93 3.10 -2.71
CA GLU A 74 8.44 2.46 -1.48
C GLU A 74 9.01 3.50 -0.51
N LYS A 75 9.84 4.44 -1.00
CA LYS A 75 10.33 5.55 -0.17
C LYS A 75 9.19 6.42 0.36
N PHE A 76 8.17 6.69 -0.46
CA PHE A 76 7.04 7.54 -0.08
C PHE A 76 6.08 6.90 0.92
N MET A 77 5.98 5.56 0.95
CA MET A 77 5.27 4.82 1.99
C MET A 77 6.05 4.77 3.29
N ASN A 78 7.38 4.71 3.22
CA ASN A 78 8.26 4.78 4.39
C ASN A 78 8.35 6.19 4.99
N TYR A 79 8.10 7.26 4.21
CA TYR A 79 8.07 8.65 4.68
C TYR A 79 6.86 9.03 5.55
N GLY A 80 6.00 8.06 5.90
CA GLY A 80 4.96 8.25 6.92
C GLY A 80 5.49 8.33 8.36
N ASP A 81 6.80 8.17 8.55
CA ASP A 81 7.48 8.04 9.85
C ASP A 81 8.42 9.22 10.18
N ASP A 82 8.23 10.40 9.55
CA ASP A 82 8.93 11.64 9.92
C ASP A 82 8.07 12.50 10.86
N ARG A 83 7.75 11.96 12.04
CA ARG A 83 7.38 12.72 13.24
C ARG A 83 7.84 12.05 14.52
#